data_AF-A0A8T2FC74-F1
#
_entry.id   AF-A0A8T2FC74-F1
#
_cell.length_a   1.000
_cell.length_b   1.000
_cell.length_c   1.000
_cell.angle_alpha   90.00
_cell.angle_beta   90.00
_cell.angle_gamma   90.00
#
_symmetry.space_group_name_H-M   'P 1'
#
loop_
_entity.id
_entity.type
_entity.pdbx_description
1 polymer ?
#
loop_
_entity_poly.entity_id
_entity_poly.type
_entity_poly.pdbx_seq_one_letter_code
_entity_poly.pdbx_strand_id
1 'polypeptide(L)'
;MILITSPTLTYLRHRLHSSQIKSPQIRRHFLRSREISTVDRCYNPWQTTNRFKLRTRDSSFLCCARRKPETATVEVEDDSIRRIVRYLLWTSEAVYILWLFLLPYAPGDPVWAISSETVNSLLGLSLNFFFVLPLTNAAGIHFLQAPVLHPMAEGLFNFVIAWTLMFAPLLYTDRKRDRYKSSLDVLWSLMMFLTNTFLIPYMALRLNDADPDDKPSKRSQLGEVMTKGAPIVGLTGATVCLISALWSLYGRADGDFGGIMDRWQYLIGYLGSERLAYAFIWDICLYTIFQPWLIGENLQNVKKNKIELVKYLRFVPVFGLLAYHLFLNLEDESV
;
A
#
# COMPACT_ATOMS: atom_id res chain seq x y z
N MET A 1 -7.75 -49.14 32.73
CA MET A 1 -8.65 -48.83 33.86
C MET A 1 -7.82 -48.81 35.13
N ILE A 2 -7.26 -47.65 35.49
CA ILE A 2 -6.62 -47.39 36.79
C ILE A 2 -7.14 -46.00 37.20
N LEU A 3 -7.87 -46.00 38.30
CA LEU A 3 -8.55 -44.88 38.94
C LEU A 3 -7.71 -44.50 40.16
N ILE A 4 -7.26 -43.25 40.26
CA ILE A 4 -6.76 -42.67 41.50
C ILE A 4 -7.41 -41.30 41.69
N THR A 5 -7.83 -41.08 42.92
CA THR A 5 -8.85 -40.18 43.43
C THR A 5 -8.30 -38.89 44.05
N SER A 6 -9.06 -37.80 43.88
CA SER A 6 -9.31 -36.69 44.83
C SER A 6 -8.18 -35.67 45.13
N PRO A 7 -8.45 -34.45 45.69
CA PRO A 7 -9.73 -33.92 46.21
C PRO A 7 -10.13 -32.49 45.79
N THR A 8 -11.38 -32.16 46.09
CA THR A 8 -11.99 -30.82 46.22
C THR A 8 -11.64 -30.18 47.56
N LEU A 9 -11.40 -28.85 47.60
CA LEU A 9 -11.65 -28.02 48.78
C LEU A 9 -11.89 -26.55 48.41
N THR A 10 -12.65 -25.92 49.28
CA THR A 10 -13.56 -24.79 49.13
C THR A 10 -12.98 -23.43 49.57
N TYR A 11 -13.59 -22.36 49.04
CA TYR A 11 -13.81 -21.02 49.62
C TYR A 11 -12.61 -20.20 50.16
N LEU A 12 -12.46 -18.97 49.67
CA LEU A 12 -12.57 -17.78 50.54
C LEU A 12 -12.83 -16.49 49.77
N ARG A 13 -13.94 -15.84 50.12
CA ARG A 13 -14.29 -14.45 49.79
C ARG A 13 -13.77 -13.59 50.94
N HIS A 14 -12.94 -12.58 50.66
CA HIS A 14 -12.77 -11.46 51.58
C HIS A 14 -12.60 -10.14 50.84
N ARG A 15 -13.39 -9.17 51.30
CA ARG A 15 -13.46 -7.76 50.90
C ARG A 15 -12.91 -6.95 52.08
N LEU A 16 -12.26 -5.83 51.77
CA LEU A 16 -12.18 -4.53 52.50
C LEU A 16 -10.80 -3.99 52.91
N HIS A 17 -10.75 -2.65 52.81
CA HIS A 17 -9.80 -1.62 53.25
C HIS A 17 -8.55 -1.37 52.38
N SER A 18 -8.47 -0.29 51.59
CA SER A 18 -8.40 1.16 51.94
C SER A 18 -7.11 1.55 52.66
N SER A 19 -6.21 2.22 51.94
CA SER A 19 -5.40 3.32 52.47
C SER A 19 -5.00 4.28 51.34
N GLN A 20 -5.13 5.57 51.64
CA GLN A 20 -4.80 6.73 50.81
C GLN A 20 -3.28 6.87 50.61
N ILE A 21 -2.85 7.60 49.57
CA ILE A 21 -1.86 8.70 49.66
C ILE A 21 -1.89 9.56 48.36
N LYS A 22 -2.35 10.80 48.57
CA LYS A 22 -1.94 12.12 48.04
C LYS A 22 -1.66 12.35 46.54
N SER A 23 -2.41 13.31 46.00
CA SER A 23 -2.13 14.13 44.82
C SER A 23 -1.11 15.26 45.13
N PRO A 24 -0.53 15.87 44.08
CA PRO A 24 -0.21 17.28 44.07
C PRO A 24 -1.11 18.06 43.10
N GLN A 25 -1.72 19.12 43.61
CA GLN A 25 -2.41 20.15 42.84
C GLN A 25 -1.40 21.03 42.09
N ILE A 26 -1.70 21.39 40.84
CA ILE A 26 -1.19 22.63 40.23
C ILE A 26 -2.37 23.49 39.78
N ARG A 27 -2.44 24.63 40.46
CA ARG A 27 -3.30 25.81 40.28
C ARG A 27 -3.25 26.33 38.84
N ARG A 28 -4.40 26.60 38.23
CA ARG A 28 -4.54 27.66 37.20
C ARG A 28 -5.74 28.54 37.56
N HIS A 29 -5.43 29.71 38.11
CA HIS A 29 -6.33 30.86 38.20
C HIS A 29 -5.76 31.93 37.26
N PHE A 30 -6.57 32.42 36.33
CA PHE A 30 -6.76 33.82 35.89
C PHE A 30 -7.57 33.78 34.58
N LEU A 31 -8.88 34.08 34.64
CA LEU A 31 -9.49 35.38 34.29
C LEU A 31 -9.30 35.70 32.80
N ARG A 32 -10.32 35.46 31.96
CA ARG A 32 -11.42 36.39 31.64
C ARG A 32 -10.89 37.78 31.22
N SER A 33 -10.80 38.01 29.92
CA SER A 33 -11.43 39.17 29.31
C SER A 33 -11.56 38.98 27.80
N ARG A 34 -12.82 39.08 27.35
CA ARG A 34 -13.24 39.15 25.96
C ARG A 34 -13.57 40.63 25.78
N GLU A 35 -12.64 41.41 25.25
CA GLU A 35 -12.88 42.81 24.90
C GLU A 35 -12.94 42.94 23.37
N ILE A 36 -14.10 43.42 22.95
CA ILE A 36 -14.39 44.02 21.66
C ILE A 36 -14.08 45.50 21.83
N SER A 37 -13.24 46.12 20.99
CA SER A 37 -13.34 47.57 20.71
C SER A 37 -12.40 48.06 19.60
N THR A 38 -13.00 48.73 18.61
CA THR A 38 -12.61 49.99 17.95
C THR A 38 -11.29 50.07 17.16
N VAL A 39 -11.28 50.30 15.84
CA VAL A 39 -11.57 51.58 15.14
C VAL A 39 -10.88 52.78 15.80
N ASP A 40 -9.70 53.14 15.27
CA ASP A 40 -9.11 54.49 15.21
C ASP A 40 -7.95 54.38 14.19
N ARG A 41 -7.85 55.12 13.09
CA ARG A 41 -7.94 56.57 12.81
C ARG A 41 -6.91 57.41 13.58
N CYS A 42 -5.67 57.42 13.07
CA CYS A 42 -4.72 58.54 13.19
C CYS A 42 -4.16 58.77 11.76
N TYR A 43 -4.53 59.81 11.01
CA TYR A 43 -4.13 61.22 11.13
C TYR A 43 -2.66 61.41 11.54
N ASN A 44 -1.84 61.85 10.57
CA ASN A 44 -0.63 62.62 10.82
C ASN A 44 -0.70 63.94 10.02
N PRO A 45 -0.25 65.08 10.58
CA PRO A 45 -0.38 66.40 9.97
C PRO A 45 0.91 66.88 9.26
N TRP A 46 0.74 67.75 8.24
CA TRP A 46 1.50 68.96 7.86
C TRP A 46 3.05 68.98 8.09
N GLN A 47 3.96 69.36 7.19
CA GLN A 47 4.01 70.32 6.08
C GLN A 47 5.33 70.12 5.30
N THR A 48 5.37 70.39 4.00
CA THR A 48 6.19 71.47 3.41
C THR A 48 5.92 71.59 1.90
N THR A 49 5.81 72.84 1.49
CA THR A 49 5.40 73.36 0.19
C THR A 49 6.50 73.32 -0.87
N ASN A 50 6.17 72.98 -2.12
CA ASN A 50 6.56 73.83 -3.26
C ASN A 50 5.69 73.62 -4.51
N ARG A 51 5.47 74.73 -5.23
CA ARG A 51 4.59 74.96 -6.37
C ARG A 51 5.04 74.20 -7.64
N PHE A 52 4.10 73.71 -8.45
CA PHE A 52 3.68 74.33 -9.72
C PHE A 52 2.57 73.49 -10.42
N LYS A 53 1.70 74.19 -11.14
CA LYS A 53 0.45 73.74 -11.78
C LYS A 53 0.67 72.72 -12.90
N LEU A 54 -0.26 71.76 -13.05
CA LEU A 54 -1.16 71.68 -14.21
C LEU A 54 -2.21 70.57 -14.01
N ARG A 55 -3.45 70.95 -14.28
CA ARG A 55 -4.67 70.17 -14.18
C ARG A 55 -4.85 69.40 -15.48
N THR A 56 -4.72 68.08 -15.45
CA THR A 56 -5.26 67.20 -16.50
C THR A 56 -6.12 66.13 -15.82
N ARG A 57 -7.36 66.09 -16.26
CA ARG A 57 -8.42 65.21 -15.79
C ARG A 57 -8.36 63.96 -16.66
N ASP A 58 -7.67 62.93 -16.20
CA ASP A 58 -7.75 61.59 -16.80
C ASP A 58 -8.52 60.66 -15.86
N SER A 59 -9.78 60.44 -16.20
CA SER A 59 -10.59 59.36 -15.65
C SER A 59 -10.16 58.05 -16.28
N SER A 60 -9.14 57.41 -15.72
CA SER A 60 -8.82 56.02 -16.02
C SER A 60 -9.85 55.13 -15.33
N PHE A 61 -10.82 54.62 -16.07
CA PHE A 61 -11.68 53.54 -15.63
C PHE A 61 -10.81 52.31 -15.38
N LEU A 62 -10.53 52.03 -14.10
CA LEU A 62 -9.89 50.80 -13.67
C LEU A 62 -10.91 49.67 -13.84
N CYS A 63 -10.77 48.90 -14.92
CA CYS A 63 -11.52 47.67 -15.12
C CYS A 63 -10.99 46.61 -14.14
N CYS A 64 -11.49 46.64 -12.90
CA CYS A 64 -11.29 45.56 -11.94
C CYS A 64 -12.17 44.38 -12.35
N ALA A 65 -11.77 43.65 -13.39
CA ALA A 65 -12.31 42.35 -13.69
C ALA A 65 -11.91 41.39 -12.56
N ARG A 66 -12.80 41.28 -11.56
CA ARG A 66 -12.73 40.25 -10.53
C ARG A 66 -12.80 38.89 -11.25
N ARG A 67 -11.67 38.19 -11.34
CA ARG A 67 -11.64 36.79 -11.77
C ARG A 67 -12.63 36.02 -10.89
N LYS A 68 -13.61 35.40 -11.55
CA LYS A 68 -14.56 34.48 -10.94
C LYS A 68 -13.76 33.32 -10.31
N PRO A 69 -14.12 32.84 -9.11
CA PRO A 69 -13.36 31.81 -8.41
C PRO A 69 -13.68 30.43 -9.00
N GLU A 70 -13.19 30.14 -10.21
CA GLU A 70 -13.26 28.79 -10.78
C GLU A 70 -12.28 27.85 -10.06
N THR A 71 -11.24 28.39 -9.42
CA THR A 71 -10.25 27.61 -8.66
C THR A 71 -10.82 27.06 -7.35
N ALA A 72 -11.68 27.82 -6.66
CA ALA A 72 -12.20 27.41 -5.35
C ALA A 72 -13.23 26.27 -5.43
N THR A 73 -14.01 26.19 -6.52
CA THR A 73 -14.97 25.11 -6.71
C THR A 73 -14.31 23.79 -7.07
N VAL A 74 -13.25 23.84 -7.90
CA VAL A 74 -12.52 22.65 -8.34
C VAL A 74 -11.69 22.04 -7.20
N GLU A 75 -11.06 22.88 -6.37
CA GLU A 75 -10.27 22.39 -5.21
C GLU A 75 -11.14 21.75 -4.13
N VAL A 76 -12.35 22.27 -3.89
CA VAL A 76 -13.29 21.71 -2.90
C VAL A 76 -13.90 20.39 -3.36
N GLU A 77 -14.16 20.25 -4.66
CA GLU A 77 -14.69 19.01 -5.25
C GLU A 77 -13.65 17.89 -5.22
N ASP A 78 -12.39 18.18 -5.58
CA ASP A 78 -11.29 17.20 -5.56
C ASP A 78 -10.98 16.69 -4.13
N ASP A 79 -11.01 17.58 -3.12
CA ASP A 79 -10.85 17.17 -1.72
C ASP A 79 -12.01 16.28 -1.24
N SER A 80 -13.24 16.59 -1.64
CA SER A 80 -14.42 15.80 -1.30
C SER A 80 -14.36 14.40 -1.90
N ILE A 81 -14.00 14.28 -3.19
CA ILE A 81 -13.80 13.00 -3.87
C ILE A 81 -12.69 12.20 -3.21
N ARG A 82 -11.54 12.85 -2.92
CA ARG A 82 -10.41 12.21 -2.23
C ARG A 82 -10.80 11.61 -0.89
N ARG A 83 -11.59 12.34 -0.09
CA ARG A 83 -12.12 11.84 1.20
C ARG A 83 -13.04 10.65 1.00
N ILE A 84 -13.95 10.71 0.02
CA ILE A 84 -14.85 9.59 -0.30
C ILE A 84 -14.05 8.35 -0.68
N VAL A 85 -13.09 8.48 -1.61
CA VAL A 85 -12.23 7.36 -2.04
C VAL A 85 -11.46 6.79 -0.87
N ARG A 86 -10.91 7.63 0.02
CA ARG A 86 -10.25 7.19 1.24
C ARG A 86 -11.17 6.39 2.16
N TYR A 87 -12.40 6.85 2.40
CA TYR A 87 -13.37 6.10 3.21
C TYR A 87 -13.77 4.78 2.56
N LEU A 88 -13.94 4.76 1.23
CA LEU A 88 -14.21 3.53 0.48
C LEU A 88 -13.07 2.53 0.60
N LEU A 89 -11.81 2.97 0.51
CA LEU A 89 -10.64 2.11 0.69
C LEU A 89 -10.59 1.51 2.10
N TRP A 90 -10.72 2.33 3.15
CA TRP A 90 -10.78 1.82 4.53
C TRP A 90 -11.97 0.91 4.81
N THR A 91 -13.13 1.18 4.18
CA THR A 91 -14.29 0.29 4.29
C THR A 91 -14.01 -1.03 3.58
N SER A 92 -13.43 -0.98 2.38
CA SER A 92 -13.04 -2.17 1.64
C SER A 92 -12.01 -3.02 2.38
N GLU A 93 -11.05 -2.38 3.07
CA GLU A 93 -10.10 -3.03 3.98
C GLU A 93 -10.81 -3.79 5.10
N ALA A 94 -11.69 -3.09 5.83
CA ALA A 94 -12.39 -3.66 6.97
C ALA A 94 -13.28 -4.84 6.54
N VAL A 95 -13.98 -4.69 5.41
CA VAL A 95 -14.78 -5.76 4.81
C VAL A 95 -13.87 -6.91 4.36
N TYR A 96 -12.73 -6.61 3.75
CA TYR A 96 -11.78 -7.61 3.27
C TYR A 96 -11.22 -8.45 4.44
N ILE A 97 -10.72 -7.80 5.48
CA ILE A 97 -10.18 -8.48 6.67
C ILE A 97 -11.27 -9.30 7.36
N LEU A 98 -12.47 -8.73 7.52
CA LEU A 98 -13.59 -9.42 8.16
C LEU A 98 -14.01 -10.66 7.35
N TRP A 99 -14.19 -10.51 6.03
CA TRP A 99 -14.58 -11.59 5.12
C TRP A 99 -13.50 -12.68 5.02
N LEU A 100 -12.27 -12.28 4.75
CA LEU A 100 -11.20 -13.19 4.36
C LEU A 100 -10.44 -13.77 5.54
N PHE A 101 -10.40 -13.16 6.73
CA PHE A 101 -9.67 -13.74 7.86
C PHE A 101 -10.57 -14.24 8.99
N LEU A 102 -11.68 -13.56 9.25
CA LEU A 102 -12.50 -13.82 10.44
C LEU A 102 -13.71 -14.70 10.12
N LEU A 103 -14.39 -14.45 9.01
CA LEU A 103 -15.63 -15.15 8.65
C LEU A 103 -15.36 -16.53 8.01
N PRO A 104 -16.21 -17.53 8.30
CA PRO A 104 -16.13 -18.87 7.71
C PRO A 104 -16.81 -18.97 6.34
N TYR A 105 -17.23 -17.84 5.74
CA TYR A 105 -17.92 -17.82 4.46
C TYR A 105 -16.99 -17.81 3.24
N ALA A 106 -15.77 -17.31 3.40
CA ALA A 106 -14.76 -17.41 2.36
C ALA A 106 -14.28 -18.86 2.23
N PRO A 107 -13.93 -19.33 1.02
CA PRO A 107 -13.30 -20.62 0.79
C PRO A 107 -12.16 -20.93 1.77
N GLY A 108 -12.13 -22.16 2.29
CA GLY A 108 -11.13 -22.66 3.23
C GLY A 108 -11.29 -22.21 4.68
N ASP A 109 -10.43 -22.73 5.56
CA ASP A 109 -10.53 -22.48 7.00
C ASP A 109 -10.14 -21.06 7.40
N PRO A 110 -10.89 -20.39 8.29
CA PRO A 110 -10.52 -19.07 8.79
C PRO A 110 -9.23 -19.11 9.60
N VAL A 111 -8.61 -17.95 9.83
CA VAL A 111 -7.28 -17.85 10.48
C VAL A 111 -7.26 -18.51 11.85
N TRP A 112 -8.36 -18.41 12.60
CA TRP A 112 -8.48 -18.98 13.95
C TRP A 112 -8.69 -20.50 13.96
N ALA A 113 -8.97 -21.13 12.82
CA ALA A 113 -9.17 -22.57 12.67
C ALA A 113 -8.27 -23.20 11.60
N ILE A 114 -7.12 -22.57 11.31
CA ILE A 114 -6.25 -23.01 10.22
C ILE A 114 -5.77 -24.46 10.43
N SER A 115 -5.97 -25.29 9.39
CA SER A 115 -5.50 -26.67 9.41
C SER A 115 -3.98 -26.75 9.28
N SER A 116 -3.39 -27.83 9.82
CA SER A 116 -1.95 -28.08 9.65
C SER A 116 -1.58 -28.36 8.18
N GLU A 117 -2.51 -28.85 7.38
CA GLU A 117 -2.31 -29.10 5.94
C GLU A 117 -2.14 -27.79 5.16
N THR A 118 -2.98 -26.79 5.43
CA THR A 118 -2.85 -25.45 4.81
C THR A 118 -1.53 -24.80 5.20
N VAL A 119 -1.09 -24.93 6.47
CA VAL A 119 0.21 -24.41 6.92
C VAL A 119 1.36 -25.12 6.23
N ASN A 120 1.33 -26.45 6.13
CA ASN A 120 2.38 -27.22 5.44
C ASN A 120 2.44 -26.89 3.95
N SER A 121 1.29 -26.70 3.31
CA SER A 121 1.20 -26.27 1.92
C SER A 121 1.78 -24.86 1.73
N LEU A 122 1.45 -23.92 2.62
CA LEU A 122 2.02 -22.57 2.61
C LEU A 122 3.55 -22.58 2.80
N LEU A 123 4.05 -23.38 3.74
CA LEU A 123 5.48 -23.55 3.97
C LEU A 123 6.15 -24.19 2.75
N GLY A 124 5.52 -25.19 2.14
CA GLY A 124 6.03 -25.83 0.92
C GLY A 124 6.12 -24.85 -0.26
N LEU A 125 5.09 -24.02 -0.45
CA LEU A 125 5.07 -22.96 -1.46
C LEU A 125 6.16 -21.92 -1.18
N SER A 126 6.33 -21.55 0.10
CA SER A 126 7.35 -20.58 0.55
C SER A 126 8.77 -21.13 0.41
N LEU A 127 8.98 -22.44 0.57
CA LEU A 127 10.27 -23.07 0.26
C LEU A 127 10.53 -23.03 -1.24
N ASN A 128 9.51 -23.22 -2.07
CA ASN A 128 9.63 -23.12 -3.53
C ASN A 128 9.54 -21.67 -4.07
N PHE A 129 9.90 -20.69 -3.23
CA PHE A 129 9.92 -19.27 -3.58
C PHE A 129 10.83 -18.99 -4.79
N PHE A 130 10.30 -18.26 -5.76
CA PHE A 130 10.87 -17.95 -7.07
C PHE A 130 11.44 -19.15 -7.82
N PHE A 131 10.93 -20.35 -7.53
CA PHE A 131 11.42 -21.61 -8.07
C PHE A 131 12.90 -21.88 -7.80
N VAL A 132 13.54 -21.18 -6.86
CA VAL A 132 14.98 -21.32 -6.59
C VAL A 132 15.30 -22.76 -6.21
N LEU A 133 14.59 -23.33 -5.23
CA LEU A 133 14.81 -24.70 -4.79
C LEU A 133 14.43 -25.74 -5.86
N PRO A 134 13.24 -25.68 -6.50
CA PRO A 134 12.89 -26.60 -7.58
C PRO A 134 13.90 -26.63 -8.73
N LEU A 135 14.37 -25.47 -9.19
CA LEU A 135 15.32 -25.38 -10.30
C LEU A 135 16.73 -25.83 -9.89
N THR A 136 17.15 -25.51 -8.67
CA THR A 136 18.47 -25.94 -8.14
C THR A 136 18.53 -27.46 -7.99
N ASN A 137 17.44 -28.07 -7.51
CA ASN A 137 17.33 -29.53 -7.42
C ASN A 137 17.27 -30.18 -8.81
N ALA A 138 16.59 -29.56 -9.79
CA ALA A 138 16.60 -30.04 -11.17
C ALA A 138 18.00 -29.95 -11.81
N ALA A 139 18.83 -28.99 -11.39
CA ALA A 139 20.22 -28.87 -11.80
C ALA A 139 21.19 -29.84 -11.07
N GLY A 140 20.68 -30.70 -10.18
CA GLY A 140 21.45 -31.73 -9.47
C GLY A 140 22.10 -31.27 -8.16
N ILE A 141 21.80 -30.06 -7.68
CA ILE A 141 22.31 -29.55 -6.39
C ILE A 141 21.24 -29.79 -5.33
N HIS A 142 21.42 -30.80 -4.50
CA HIS A 142 20.43 -31.23 -3.49
C HIS A 142 20.82 -30.83 -2.07
N PHE A 143 20.89 -29.52 -1.79
CA PHE A 143 21.10 -29.05 -0.40
C PHE A 143 19.86 -29.27 0.48
N LEU A 144 18.68 -29.03 -0.09
CA LEU A 144 17.39 -29.29 0.53
C LEU A 144 16.44 -29.87 -0.52
N GLN A 145 15.63 -30.88 -0.16
CA GLN A 145 14.67 -31.43 -1.10
C GLN A 145 13.49 -30.47 -1.28
N ALA A 146 13.29 -30.00 -2.51
CA ALA A 146 12.16 -29.15 -2.87
C ALA A 146 10.83 -29.90 -2.62
N PRO A 147 9.92 -29.35 -1.79
CA PRO A 147 8.61 -29.94 -1.58
C PRO A 147 7.86 -30.12 -2.90
N VAL A 148 7.25 -31.28 -3.11
CA VAL A 148 6.47 -31.57 -4.32
C VAL A 148 5.02 -31.15 -4.09
N LEU A 149 4.62 -30.09 -4.78
CA LEU A 149 3.29 -29.49 -4.80
C LEU A 149 2.71 -29.49 -6.23
N HIS A 150 1.42 -29.18 -6.35
CA HIS A 150 0.80 -29.09 -7.66
C HIS A 150 1.36 -27.88 -8.46
N PRO A 151 1.78 -28.04 -9.72
CA PRO A 151 2.41 -26.96 -10.50
C PRO A 151 1.57 -25.67 -10.60
N MET A 152 0.24 -25.81 -10.66
CA MET A 152 -0.68 -24.68 -10.67
C MET A 152 -0.62 -23.83 -9.39
N ALA A 153 -0.51 -24.47 -8.22
CA ALA A 153 -0.43 -23.76 -6.94
C ALA A 153 0.90 -23.01 -6.82
N GLU A 154 2.01 -23.64 -7.22
CA GLU A 154 3.34 -23.01 -7.24
C GLU A 154 3.43 -21.86 -8.24
N GLY A 155 2.86 -22.06 -9.43
CA GLY A 155 2.76 -21.02 -10.45
C GLY A 155 1.98 -19.81 -9.94
N LEU A 156 0.78 -20.04 -9.38
CA LEU A 156 -0.05 -18.96 -8.85
C LEU A 156 0.65 -18.19 -7.72
N PHE A 157 1.22 -18.90 -6.75
CA PHE A 157 1.96 -18.30 -5.63
C PHE A 157 3.12 -17.43 -6.13
N ASN A 158 4.01 -18.00 -6.93
CA ASN A 158 5.19 -17.28 -7.41
C ASN A 158 4.84 -16.13 -8.35
N PHE A 159 3.74 -16.26 -9.11
CA PHE A 159 3.24 -15.17 -9.96
C PHE A 159 2.81 -13.96 -9.12
N VAL A 160 1.99 -14.17 -8.09
CA VAL A 160 1.50 -13.07 -7.23
C VAL A 160 2.66 -12.42 -6.46
N ILE A 161 3.56 -13.23 -5.90
CA ILE A 161 4.72 -12.72 -5.16
C ILE A 161 5.70 -11.98 -6.08
N ALA A 162 5.95 -12.46 -7.30
CA ALA A 162 6.80 -11.75 -8.26
C ALA A 162 6.18 -10.43 -8.71
N TRP A 163 4.86 -10.37 -8.90
CA TRP A 163 4.15 -9.11 -9.14
C TRP A 163 4.30 -8.16 -7.95
N THR A 164 4.18 -8.67 -6.72
CA THR A 164 4.38 -7.91 -5.48
C THR A 164 5.78 -7.31 -5.38
N LEU A 165 6.82 -8.08 -5.74
CA LEU A 165 8.19 -7.59 -5.80
C LEU A 165 8.31 -6.37 -6.73
N MET A 166 7.61 -6.38 -7.87
CA MET A 166 7.60 -5.27 -8.81
C MET A 166 6.85 -4.03 -8.28
N PHE A 167 6.08 -4.12 -7.19
CA PHE A 167 5.55 -2.92 -6.56
C PHE A 167 6.60 -2.14 -5.76
N ALA A 168 7.72 -2.76 -5.34
CA ALA A 168 8.69 -2.09 -4.46
C ALA A 168 9.22 -0.77 -5.06
N PRO A 169 9.83 -0.77 -6.27
CA PRO A 169 10.38 0.45 -6.82
C PRO A 169 9.30 1.51 -7.06
N LEU A 170 8.09 1.11 -7.46
CA LEU A 170 6.94 1.99 -7.62
C LEU A 170 6.54 2.68 -6.30
N LEU A 171 6.44 1.92 -5.19
CA LEU A 171 6.12 2.45 -3.86
C LEU A 171 7.19 3.43 -3.37
N TYR A 172 8.47 3.11 -3.58
CA TYR A 172 9.57 4.00 -3.18
C TYR A 172 9.65 5.27 -4.02
N THR A 173 9.22 5.22 -5.28
CA THR A 173 9.18 6.41 -6.15
C THR A 173 7.88 7.18 -6.08
N ASP A 174 6.92 6.74 -5.26
CA ASP A 174 5.63 7.38 -5.21
C ASP A 174 5.70 8.81 -4.65
N ARG A 175 5.10 9.77 -5.36
CA ARG A 175 5.10 11.18 -4.97
C ARG A 175 4.36 11.43 -3.66
N LYS A 176 3.37 10.60 -3.35
CA LYS A 176 2.55 10.70 -2.13
C LYS A 176 3.10 9.82 -1.00
N ARG A 177 4.30 9.24 -1.16
CA ARG A 177 4.91 8.32 -0.18
C ARG A 177 5.09 8.96 1.20
N ASP A 178 5.42 10.25 1.26
CA ASP A 178 5.71 10.95 2.50
C ASP A 178 4.47 11.10 3.41
N ARG A 179 3.26 10.91 2.86
CA ARG A 179 2.01 10.86 3.63
C ARG A 179 1.88 9.58 4.47
N TYR A 180 2.67 8.56 4.13
CA TYR A 180 2.80 7.35 4.92
C TYR A 180 3.93 7.53 5.94
N LYS A 181 3.57 7.84 7.19
CA LYS A 181 4.54 8.16 8.26
C LYS A 181 5.31 6.93 8.82
N SER A 182 4.96 5.73 8.37
CA SER A 182 5.64 4.48 8.79
C SER A 182 6.72 4.09 7.78
N SER A 183 7.55 3.11 8.11
CA SER A 183 8.61 2.64 7.22
C SER A 183 8.02 1.93 6.01
N LEU A 184 8.33 2.42 4.80
CA LEU A 184 8.00 1.76 3.54
C LEU A 184 8.68 0.39 3.41
N ASP A 185 9.85 0.22 4.02
CA ASP A 185 10.56 -1.07 4.03
C ASP A 185 9.75 -2.12 4.78
N VAL A 186 9.16 -1.74 5.92
CA VAL A 186 8.29 -2.61 6.71
C VAL A 186 7.00 -2.90 5.96
N LEU A 187 6.38 -1.88 5.37
CA LEU A 187 5.18 -2.04 4.55
C LEU A 187 5.42 -3.03 3.41
N TRP A 188 6.47 -2.81 2.60
CA TRP A 188 6.79 -3.68 1.48
C TRP A 188 7.17 -5.09 1.93
N SER A 189 7.94 -5.23 3.02
CA SER A 189 8.26 -6.55 3.58
C SER A 189 7.00 -7.29 4.01
N LEU A 190 6.05 -6.60 4.65
CA LEU A 190 4.75 -7.16 5.01
C LEU A 190 3.89 -7.49 3.78
N MET A 191 3.95 -6.66 2.73
CA MET A 191 3.31 -6.98 1.44
C MET A 191 3.89 -8.25 0.82
N MET A 192 5.17 -8.57 0.97
CA MET A 192 5.72 -9.84 0.47
C MET A 192 5.13 -11.08 1.16
N PHE A 193 4.46 -10.93 2.32
CA PHE A 193 3.76 -12.02 3.01
C PHE A 193 2.23 -11.94 2.87
N LEU A 194 1.65 -10.75 3.06
CA LEU A 194 0.21 -10.45 3.08
C LEU A 194 -0.14 -9.25 2.18
N THR A 195 0.39 -9.30 0.96
CA THR A 195 0.07 -8.49 -0.24
C THR A 195 -1.17 -7.59 -0.15
N ASN A 196 -2.36 -8.17 -0.25
CA ASN A 196 -3.67 -7.47 -0.22
C ASN A 196 -3.90 -6.60 1.03
N THR A 197 -3.48 -7.10 2.20
CA THR A 197 -3.79 -6.51 3.51
C THR A 197 -2.97 -5.24 3.77
N PHE A 198 -1.86 -5.05 3.04
CA PHE A 198 -0.99 -3.90 3.24
C PHE A 198 -1.00 -2.92 2.07
N LEU A 199 -1.50 -3.32 0.90
CA LEU A 199 -1.62 -2.40 -0.24
C LEU A 199 -2.83 -1.46 -0.13
N ILE A 200 -4.00 -1.96 0.30
CA ILE A 200 -5.21 -1.11 0.47
C ILE A 200 -4.99 0.01 1.52
N PRO A 201 -4.40 -0.24 2.71
CA PRO A 201 -4.18 0.82 3.70
C PRO A 201 -3.20 1.85 3.18
N TYR A 202 -2.16 1.42 2.44
CA TYR A 202 -1.24 2.34 1.80
C TYR A 202 -1.96 3.25 0.80
N MET A 203 -2.84 2.70 -0.03
CA MET A 203 -3.67 3.47 -0.97
C MET A 203 -4.63 4.43 -0.25
N ALA A 204 -5.08 4.11 0.96
CA ALA A 204 -5.91 5.01 1.75
C ALA A 204 -5.09 6.11 2.43
N LEU A 205 -3.90 5.78 2.95
CA LEU A 205 -3.02 6.70 3.67
C LEU A 205 -2.35 7.72 2.76
N ARG A 206 -1.99 7.35 1.52
CA ARG A 206 -1.48 8.29 0.51
C ARG A 206 -2.48 9.42 0.17
N LEU A 207 -3.77 9.24 0.51
CA LEU A 207 -4.82 10.24 0.28
C LEU A 207 -5.00 11.21 1.45
N ASN A 208 -4.25 11.04 2.55
CA ASN A 208 -4.23 12.00 3.66
C ASN A 208 -3.71 13.37 3.21
N ASP A 209 -4.07 14.43 3.92
CA ASP A 209 -3.51 15.75 3.67
C ASP A 209 -1.99 15.75 3.84
N ALA A 210 -1.31 16.53 3.00
CA ALA A 210 0.11 16.75 3.18
C ALA A 210 0.31 17.66 4.40
N ASP A 211 1.22 17.27 5.29
CA ASP A 211 1.62 18.10 6.40
C ASP A 211 2.53 19.21 5.86
N PRO A 212 2.20 20.51 6.04
CA PRO A 212 3.03 21.60 5.52
C PRO A 212 4.43 21.64 6.14
N ASP A 213 4.60 20.99 7.30
CA ASP A 213 5.88 20.92 8.02
C ASP A 213 6.69 19.65 7.71
N ASP A 214 6.13 18.68 6.97
CA ASP A 214 6.84 17.45 6.62
C ASP A 214 7.90 17.74 5.55
N LYS A 215 9.17 17.54 5.90
CA LYS A 215 10.29 17.57 4.96
C LYS A 215 10.25 16.30 4.09
N PRO A 216 10.72 16.37 2.82
CA PRO A 216 10.83 15.19 1.97
C PRO A 216 11.59 14.09 2.70
N SER A 217 10.97 12.91 2.85
CA SER A 217 11.62 11.83 3.57
C SER A 217 12.81 11.31 2.75
N LYS A 218 13.96 11.16 3.42
CA LYS A 218 15.11 10.50 2.79
C LYS A 218 14.76 9.04 2.57
N ARG A 219 14.96 8.55 1.34
CA ARG A 219 14.75 7.14 1.00
C ARG A 219 15.64 6.25 1.87
N SER A 220 15.10 5.11 2.29
CA SER A 220 15.87 4.07 2.98
C SER A 220 16.95 3.49 2.06
N GLN A 221 17.94 2.80 2.64
CA GLN A 221 18.97 2.11 1.85
C GLN A 221 18.34 1.06 0.93
N LEU A 222 17.35 0.32 1.42
CA LEU A 222 16.63 -0.68 0.63
C LEU A 222 15.84 -0.01 -0.50
N GLY A 223 15.14 1.10 -0.23
CA GLY A 223 14.46 1.88 -1.25
C GLY A 223 15.40 2.46 -2.29
N GLU A 224 16.59 2.92 -1.90
CA GLU A 224 17.61 3.41 -2.82
C GLU A 224 18.14 2.30 -3.75
N VAL A 225 18.43 1.11 -3.21
CA VAL A 225 18.86 -0.06 -4.00
C VAL A 225 17.77 -0.52 -4.94
N MET A 226 16.53 -0.63 -4.47
CA MET A 226 15.39 -1.08 -5.28
C MET A 226 15.03 -0.09 -6.38
N THR A 227 15.18 1.23 -6.13
CA THR A 227 14.90 2.25 -7.15
C THR A 227 16.03 2.38 -8.17
N LYS A 228 17.30 2.39 -7.74
CA LYS A 228 18.45 2.37 -8.66
C LYS A 228 18.50 1.09 -9.49
N GLY A 229 18.14 -0.03 -8.87
CA GLY A 229 18.01 -1.34 -9.50
C GLY A 229 16.63 -1.59 -10.13
N ALA A 230 15.78 -0.58 -10.31
CA ALA A 230 14.41 -0.78 -10.79
C ALA A 230 14.33 -1.62 -12.08
N PRO A 231 15.17 -1.41 -13.12
CA PRO A 231 15.16 -2.27 -14.30
C PRO A 231 15.41 -3.75 -13.98
N ILE A 232 16.32 -4.04 -13.04
CA ILE A 232 16.66 -5.42 -12.63
C ILE A 232 15.50 -6.03 -11.86
N VAL A 233 14.90 -5.28 -10.93
CA VAL A 233 13.72 -5.73 -10.17
C VAL A 233 12.55 -6.01 -11.11
N GLY A 234 12.29 -5.11 -12.05
CA GLY A 234 11.22 -5.24 -13.04
C GLY A 234 11.44 -6.43 -13.98
N LEU A 235 12.65 -6.60 -14.51
CA LEU A 235 13.00 -7.75 -15.36
C LEU A 235 12.90 -9.06 -14.59
N THR A 236 13.45 -9.12 -13.37
CA THR A 236 13.40 -10.32 -12.53
C THR A 236 11.96 -10.72 -12.21
N GLY A 237 11.14 -9.77 -11.76
CA GLY A 237 9.72 -10.01 -11.48
C GLY A 237 8.95 -10.47 -12.72
N ALA A 238 9.14 -9.80 -13.87
CA ALA A 238 8.48 -10.18 -15.12
C ALA A 238 8.92 -11.57 -15.61
N THR A 239 10.21 -11.89 -15.50
CA THR A 239 10.75 -13.22 -15.83
C THR A 239 10.17 -14.29 -14.91
N VAL A 240 10.12 -14.06 -13.60
CA VAL A 240 9.50 -15.02 -12.67
C VAL A 240 8.01 -15.17 -12.97
N CYS A 241 7.27 -14.10 -13.26
CA CYS A 241 5.86 -14.20 -13.67
C CYS A 241 5.69 -15.05 -14.95
N LEU A 242 6.58 -14.89 -15.93
CA LEU A 242 6.58 -15.70 -17.15
C LEU A 242 6.89 -17.17 -16.83
N ILE A 243 7.92 -17.43 -16.02
CA ILE A 243 8.28 -18.78 -15.58
C ILE A 243 7.12 -19.40 -14.81
N SER A 244 6.44 -18.66 -13.93
CA SER A 244 5.26 -19.13 -13.19
C SER A 244 4.14 -19.58 -14.11
N ALA A 245 3.86 -18.82 -15.17
CA ALA A 245 2.85 -19.17 -16.16
C ALA A 245 3.26 -20.40 -16.98
N LEU A 246 4.55 -20.56 -17.31
CA LEU A 246 5.05 -21.74 -17.99
C LEU A 246 5.10 -22.97 -17.05
N TRP A 247 5.45 -22.77 -15.79
CA TRP A 247 5.54 -23.80 -14.77
C TRP A 247 4.17 -24.36 -14.41
N SER A 248 3.13 -23.52 -14.34
CA SER A 248 1.77 -23.99 -14.11
C SER A 248 1.31 -24.96 -15.21
N LEU A 249 1.69 -24.69 -16.47
CA LEU A 249 1.31 -25.49 -17.63
C LEU A 249 2.20 -26.73 -17.88
N TYR A 250 3.52 -26.59 -17.73
CA TYR A 250 4.51 -27.60 -18.13
C TYR A 250 5.43 -28.04 -17.00
N GLY A 251 5.41 -27.34 -15.86
CA GLY A 251 6.21 -27.68 -14.69
C GLY A 251 5.86 -29.06 -14.16
N ARG A 252 6.88 -29.71 -13.60
CA ARG A 252 6.84 -31.10 -13.09
C ARG A 252 6.19 -32.10 -14.05
N ALA A 253 6.69 -32.14 -15.29
CA ALA A 253 6.27 -33.15 -16.27
C ALA A 253 6.65 -34.59 -15.85
N ASP A 254 7.55 -34.72 -14.87
CA ASP A 254 7.92 -35.96 -14.20
C ASP A 254 6.91 -36.41 -13.13
N GLY A 255 5.99 -35.54 -12.70
CA GLY A 255 4.92 -35.89 -11.79
C GLY A 255 3.64 -36.29 -12.53
N ASP A 256 2.90 -37.25 -11.98
CA ASP A 256 1.60 -37.71 -12.49
C ASP A 256 0.46 -36.69 -12.22
N PHE A 257 0.68 -35.44 -12.62
CA PHE A 257 -0.23 -34.29 -12.39
C PHE A 257 -1.22 -34.08 -13.55
N GLY A 258 -1.36 -35.06 -14.44
CA GLY A 258 -2.29 -35.00 -15.56
C GLY A 258 -1.96 -33.94 -16.62
N GLY A 259 -2.88 -33.81 -17.57
CA GLY A 259 -2.79 -32.86 -18.68
C GLY A 259 -3.22 -31.44 -18.28
N ILE A 260 -3.26 -30.54 -19.26
CA ILE A 260 -3.65 -29.13 -19.05
C ILE A 260 -5.08 -29.02 -18.48
N MET A 261 -5.98 -29.92 -18.89
CA MET A 261 -7.38 -29.93 -18.40
C MET A 261 -7.45 -30.33 -16.93
N ASP A 262 -6.74 -31.38 -16.52
CA ASP A 262 -6.72 -31.85 -15.13
C ASP A 262 -6.14 -30.78 -14.21
N ARG A 263 -5.09 -30.11 -14.66
CA ARG A 263 -4.47 -28.97 -13.97
C ARG A 263 -5.44 -27.80 -13.82
N TRP A 264 -6.23 -27.50 -14.85
CA TRP A 264 -7.25 -26.45 -14.80
C TRP A 264 -8.37 -26.79 -13.81
N GLN A 265 -8.83 -28.04 -13.80
CA GLN A 265 -9.82 -28.53 -12.83
C GLN A 265 -9.28 -28.46 -11.40
N TYR A 266 -8.02 -28.86 -11.19
CA TYR A 266 -7.34 -28.70 -9.91
C TYR A 266 -7.31 -27.22 -9.49
N LEU A 267 -6.97 -26.29 -10.38
CA LEU A 267 -6.95 -24.86 -10.04
C LEU A 267 -8.33 -24.37 -9.57
N ILE A 268 -9.41 -24.72 -10.28
CA ILE A 268 -10.77 -24.32 -9.87
C ILE A 268 -11.11 -24.89 -8.49
N GLY A 269 -10.78 -26.17 -8.25
CA GLY A 269 -10.96 -26.79 -6.94
C GLY A 269 -10.16 -26.08 -5.86
N TYR A 270 -8.87 -25.84 -6.11
CA TYR A 270 -7.93 -25.18 -5.21
C TYR A 270 -8.40 -23.76 -4.81
N LEU A 271 -8.86 -22.97 -5.78
CA LEU A 271 -9.42 -21.63 -5.54
C LEU A 271 -10.70 -21.64 -4.70
N GLY A 272 -11.48 -22.72 -4.79
CA GLY A 272 -12.74 -22.89 -4.06
C GLY A 272 -12.61 -23.62 -2.72
N SER A 273 -11.47 -24.26 -2.45
CA SER A 273 -11.21 -25.02 -1.23
C SER A 273 -10.22 -24.34 -0.30
N GLU A 274 -9.22 -23.64 -0.83
CA GLU A 274 -8.12 -23.08 -0.03
C GLU A 274 -8.22 -21.56 0.10
N ARG A 275 -8.15 -21.08 1.34
CA ARG A 275 -8.23 -19.65 1.66
C ARG A 275 -7.05 -18.87 1.09
N LEU A 276 -5.87 -19.48 1.10
CA LEU A 276 -4.65 -18.91 0.53
C LEU A 276 -4.82 -18.65 -0.98
N ALA A 277 -5.31 -19.66 -1.71
CA ALA A 277 -5.56 -19.57 -3.14
C ALA A 277 -6.61 -18.51 -3.47
N TYR A 278 -7.67 -18.47 -2.68
CA TYR A 278 -8.72 -17.45 -2.78
C TYR A 278 -8.19 -16.03 -2.54
N ALA A 279 -7.27 -15.85 -1.58
CA ALA A 279 -6.61 -14.56 -1.33
C ALA A 279 -5.79 -14.08 -2.54
N PHE A 280 -5.10 -14.98 -3.24
CA PHE A 280 -4.35 -14.65 -4.46
C PHE A 280 -5.23 -14.13 -5.60
N ILE A 281 -6.49 -14.58 -5.71
CA ILE A 281 -7.43 -13.98 -6.68
C ILE A 281 -7.63 -12.50 -6.37
N TRP A 282 -7.87 -12.19 -5.10
CA TRP A 282 -8.05 -10.82 -4.65
C TRP A 282 -6.78 -9.99 -4.86
N ASP A 283 -5.60 -10.55 -4.64
CA ASP A 283 -4.34 -9.88 -4.99
C ASP A 283 -4.27 -9.50 -6.45
N ILE A 284 -4.56 -10.44 -7.37
CA ILE A 284 -4.55 -10.19 -8.82
C ILE A 284 -5.55 -9.09 -9.18
N CYS A 285 -6.75 -9.13 -8.61
CA CYS A 285 -7.77 -8.10 -8.82
C CYS A 285 -7.30 -6.72 -8.34
N LEU A 286 -6.81 -6.64 -7.10
CA LEU A 286 -6.32 -5.39 -6.51
C LEU A 286 -5.12 -4.85 -7.26
N TYR A 287 -4.19 -5.71 -7.68
CA TYR A 287 -3.02 -5.31 -8.45
C TYR A 287 -3.42 -4.76 -9.81
N THR A 288 -4.39 -5.37 -10.47
CA THR A 288 -4.92 -4.88 -11.74
C THR A 288 -5.56 -3.49 -11.62
N ILE A 289 -6.10 -3.14 -10.45
CA ILE A 289 -6.69 -1.82 -10.17
C ILE A 289 -5.63 -0.80 -9.72
N PHE A 290 -4.79 -1.18 -8.75
CA PHE A 290 -3.84 -0.26 -8.12
C PHE A 290 -2.59 -0.02 -8.96
N GLN A 291 -2.15 -0.98 -9.78
CA GLN A 291 -1.05 -0.79 -10.71
C GLN A 291 -1.27 0.42 -11.64
N PRO A 292 -2.35 0.48 -12.45
CA PRO A 292 -2.55 1.62 -13.36
C PRO A 292 -2.78 2.93 -12.62
N TRP A 293 -3.39 2.89 -11.44
CA TRP A 293 -3.59 4.07 -10.60
C TRP A 293 -2.24 4.63 -10.12
N LEU A 294 -1.41 3.80 -9.49
CA LEU A 294 -0.11 4.19 -8.96
C LEU A 294 0.85 4.65 -10.05
N ILE A 295 0.94 3.92 -11.16
CA ILE A 295 1.76 4.32 -12.30
C ILE A 295 1.26 5.66 -12.87
N GLY A 296 -0.07 5.82 -12.98
CA GLY A 296 -0.70 7.03 -13.52
C GLY A 296 -0.35 8.30 -12.75
N GLU A 297 -0.35 8.23 -11.42
CA GLU A 297 0.01 9.38 -10.57
C GLU A 297 1.52 9.66 -10.56
N ASN A 298 2.35 8.70 -10.97
CA ASN A 298 3.81 8.78 -10.96
C ASN A 298 4.45 8.83 -12.36
N LEU A 299 3.68 9.18 -13.41
CA LEU A 299 4.18 9.29 -14.78
C LEU A 299 5.29 10.35 -14.95
N GLN A 300 5.39 11.31 -14.02
CA GLN A 300 6.45 12.32 -14.01
C GLN A 300 7.83 11.72 -13.80
N ASN A 301 7.91 10.58 -13.09
CA ASN A 301 9.17 9.87 -12.87
C ASN A 301 9.62 9.06 -14.09
N VAL A 302 8.85 9.06 -15.19
CA VAL A 302 9.18 8.32 -16.41
C VAL A 302 9.91 9.23 -17.39
N LYS A 303 10.88 8.67 -18.12
CA LYS A 303 11.58 9.39 -19.21
C LYS A 303 10.58 10.05 -20.16
N LYS A 304 10.76 11.35 -20.45
CA LYS A 304 9.84 12.19 -21.24
C LYS A 304 9.44 11.58 -22.59
N ASN A 305 10.36 10.89 -23.25
CA ASN A 305 10.14 10.23 -24.54
C ASN A 305 9.34 8.91 -24.47
N LYS A 306 9.06 8.38 -23.27
CA LYS A 306 8.36 7.10 -23.04
C LYS A 306 7.10 7.23 -22.19
N ILE A 307 6.71 8.43 -21.79
CA ILE A 307 5.52 8.70 -20.96
C ILE A 307 4.26 8.11 -21.61
N GLU A 308 4.00 8.39 -22.89
CA GLU A 308 2.80 7.89 -23.57
C GLU A 308 2.76 6.36 -23.62
N LEU A 309 3.91 5.71 -23.88
CA LEU A 309 4.01 4.25 -23.88
C LEU A 309 3.67 3.66 -22.50
N VAL A 310 4.24 4.21 -21.42
CA VAL A 310 3.95 3.75 -20.05
C VAL A 310 2.49 4.03 -19.66
N LYS A 311 1.92 5.15 -20.11
CA LYS A 311 0.52 5.52 -19.86
C LYS A 311 -0.48 4.53 -20.49
N TYR A 312 -0.17 3.95 -21.65
CA TYR A 312 -0.98 2.87 -22.22
C TYR A 312 -0.69 1.52 -21.55
N LEU A 313 0.59 1.20 -21.33
CA LEU A 313 0.98 -0.10 -20.76
C LEU A 313 0.61 -0.26 -19.28
N ARG A 314 0.36 0.83 -18.54
CA ARG A 314 0.00 0.78 -17.11
C ARG A 314 -1.19 -0.14 -16.79
N PHE A 315 -2.10 -0.31 -17.76
CA PHE A 315 -3.30 -1.16 -17.63
C PHE A 315 -3.03 -2.64 -17.92
N VAL A 316 -1.87 -2.98 -18.48
CA VAL A 316 -1.51 -4.36 -18.77
C VAL A 316 -0.88 -4.99 -17.52
N PRO A 317 -1.49 -6.02 -16.91
CA PRO A 317 -0.93 -6.76 -15.77
C PRO A 317 0.55 -7.08 -15.92
N VAL A 318 1.36 -6.82 -14.90
CA VAL A 318 2.83 -7.07 -14.86
C VAL A 318 3.63 -6.19 -15.83
N PHE A 319 3.25 -6.13 -17.11
CA PHE A 319 3.94 -5.38 -18.15
C PHE A 319 3.92 -3.86 -17.92
N GLY A 320 2.85 -3.33 -17.34
CA GLY A 320 2.78 -1.93 -16.94
C GLY A 320 3.86 -1.56 -15.93
N LEU A 321 4.05 -2.41 -14.92
CA LEU A 321 5.16 -2.25 -13.97
C LEU A 321 6.50 -2.41 -14.66
N LEU A 322 6.70 -3.47 -15.46
CA LEU A 322 7.96 -3.65 -16.20
C LEU A 322 8.33 -2.40 -17.01
N ALA A 323 7.39 -1.84 -17.76
CA ALA A 323 7.61 -0.63 -18.54
C ALA A 323 7.95 0.58 -17.65
N TYR A 324 7.23 0.77 -16.54
CA TYR A 324 7.54 1.81 -15.56
C TYR A 324 8.98 1.70 -15.04
N HIS A 325 9.41 0.48 -14.70
CA HIS A 325 10.72 0.21 -14.12
C HIS A 325 11.87 0.42 -15.12
N LEU A 326 11.70 -0.01 -16.37
CA LEU A 326 12.70 0.16 -17.42
C LEU A 326 12.91 1.62 -17.81
N PHE A 327 11.86 2.45 -17.68
CA PHE A 327 11.88 3.86 -18.07
C PHE A 327 11.85 4.83 -16.90
N LEU A 328 12.10 4.33 -15.68
CA LEU A 328 12.23 5.16 -14.49
C LEU A 328 13.41 6.13 -14.65
N ASN A 329 13.15 7.40 -14.37
CA ASN A 329 14.13 8.47 -14.32
C ASN A 329 14.25 8.96 -12.87
N LEU A 330 15.43 8.79 -12.27
CA LEU A 330 15.70 9.22 -10.90
C LEU A 330 16.43 10.58 -10.84
N GLU A 331 16.75 11.16 -11.99
CA GLU A 331 17.65 12.32 -12.11
C GLU A 331 17.04 13.65 -11.62
N ASP A 332 15.73 13.72 -11.37
CA ASP A 332 15.04 14.95 -10.96
C ASP A 332 14.97 15.16 -9.43
N GLU A 333 15.49 14.25 -8.60
CA GLU A 333 15.48 14.41 -7.11
C GLU A 333 16.80 14.97 -6.52
N SER A 334 17.78 15.34 -7.34
CA SER A 334 19.08 15.85 -6.87
C SER A 334 19.26 17.38 -6.98
N VAL A 335 18.19 18.15 -6.81
CA VAL A 335 18.26 19.63 -6.76
C VAL A 335 17.83 20.15 -5.39
#